data_AF-A0A2M6WZJ6-F1
#
_entry.id   AF-A0A2M6WZJ6-F1
#
_cell.length_a   1.000
_cell.length_b   1.000
_cell.length_c   1.000
_cell.angle_alpha   90.00
_cell.angle_beta   90.00
_cell.angle_gamma   90.00
#
_symmetry.space_group_name_H-M   'P 1'
#
loop_
_entity.id
_entity.type
_entity.pdbx_description
1 polymer ?
#
loop_
_entity_poly.entity_id
_entity_poly.type
_entity_poly.pdbx_seq_one_letter_code
_entity_poly.pdbx_strand_id
1 'polypeptide(L)'
;MVAYAGLDPRIKQSGSKLNTTGRLTKRGSPMLRHALYVAANVARRFDPELNAYYLKKREEGRRHAEVLCIIARKLLYRIHAVLRERRPYVAV
;
A
#
# COMPACT_ATOMS: atom_id res chain seq x y z
N MET A 1 -5.22 -6.05 9.71
CA MET A 1 -3.96 -6.13 8.92
C MET A 1 -3.47 -4.78 8.38
N VAL A 2 -4.22 -4.05 7.54
CA VAL A 2 -3.74 -2.78 6.94
C VAL A 2 -3.49 -1.68 7.98
N ALA A 3 -4.37 -1.55 8.99
CA ALA A 3 -4.18 -0.62 10.11
C ALA A 3 -3.00 -1.00 11.00
N TYR A 4 -2.69 -2.30 11.11
CA TYR A 4 -1.54 -2.81 11.87
C TYR A 4 -0.20 -2.44 11.19
N ALA A 5 -0.16 -2.44 9.85
CA ALA A 5 0.98 -1.93 9.09
C ALA A 5 1.01 -0.39 9.01
N GLY A 6 -0.03 0.30 9.50
CA GLY A 6 -0.17 1.76 9.40
C GLY A 6 -0.20 2.26 7.94
N LEU A 7 -0.78 1.46 7.04
CA LEU A 7 -0.99 1.79 5.63
C LEU A 7 -2.40 2.32 5.36
N ASP A 8 -3.21 2.53 6.40
CA ASP A 8 -4.54 3.12 6.34
C ASP A 8 -4.48 4.65 6.37
N PRO A 9 -5.37 5.36 5.63
CA PRO A 9 -5.44 6.82 5.72
C PRO A 9 -5.98 7.23 7.10
N ARG A 10 -5.38 8.26 7.68
CA ARG A 10 -5.88 8.96 8.87
C ARG A 10 -7.14 9.71 8.47
N ILE A 11 -8.24 9.34 9.13
CA ILE A 11 -9.49 10.08 9.09
C ILE A 11 -9.39 11.20 10.13
N LYS A 12 -9.45 12.46 9.69
CA LYS A 12 -9.60 13.61 10.59
C LYS A 12 -11.04 14.09 10.46
N GLN A 13 -11.83 13.88 11.51
CA GLN A 13 -13.20 14.38 11.63
C GLN A 13 -13.19 15.47 12.70
N SER A 14 -13.32 16.73 12.27
CA SER A 14 -13.62 17.87 13.13
C SER A 14 -14.99 18.37 12.71
N GLY A 15 -15.88 18.71 13.65
CA GLY A 15 -17.31 18.98 13.40
C GLY A 15 -17.66 19.97 12.27
N SER A 16 -16.69 20.72 11.75
CA SER A 16 -16.85 21.66 10.63
C SER A 16 -16.38 21.15 9.25
N LYS A 17 -15.68 20.01 9.17
CA LYS A 17 -15.17 19.45 7.90
C LYS A 17 -15.24 17.93 7.93
N LEU A 18 -16.08 17.35 7.06
CA LEU A 18 -16.08 15.91 6.80
C LEU A 18 -14.84 15.52 5.99
N ASN A 19 -14.15 14.46 6.44
CA ASN A 19 -13.34 13.58 5.60
C ASN A 19 -12.11 14.19 4.87
N THR A 20 -11.25 14.94 5.56
CA THR A 20 -9.89 15.17 5.03
C THR A 20 -9.03 13.92 5.22
N THR A 21 -9.08 13.00 4.26
CA THR A 21 -8.16 11.86 4.13
C THR A 21 -6.92 12.30 3.35
N GLY A 22 -5.78 12.48 4.01
CA GLY A 22 -4.56 12.92 3.31
C GLY A 22 -3.23 12.35 3.81
N ARG A 23 -3.19 11.79 5.03
CA ARG A 23 -1.96 11.22 5.60
C ARG A 23 -2.22 9.81 6.07
N LEU A 24 -1.24 8.92 5.94
CA LEU A 24 -1.32 7.58 6.53
C LEU A 24 -1.37 7.66 8.06
N THR A 25 -2.00 6.67 8.70
CA THR A 25 -1.94 6.56 10.16
C THR A 25 -0.54 6.15 10.59
N LYS A 26 -0.11 6.71 11.72
CA LYS A 26 1.15 6.31 12.38
C LYS A 26 0.89 5.23 13.45
N ARG A 27 -0.25 4.54 13.38
CA ARG A 27 -0.67 3.55 14.40
C ARG A 27 0.13 2.25 14.32
N GLY A 28 0.60 1.88 13.12
CA GLY A 28 1.44 0.70 12.89
C GLY A 28 2.94 0.96 12.98
N SER A 29 3.73 -0.13 12.98
CA SER A 29 5.20 -0.09 13.05
C SER A 29 5.80 0.77 11.92
N PRO A 30 6.63 1.79 12.26
CA PRO A 30 7.32 2.60 11.26
C PRO A 30 8.25 1.80 10.36
N MET A 31 8.96 0.81 10.93
CA MET A 31 9.87 -0.06 10.18
C MET A 31 9.10 -0.90 9.16
N LEU A 32 7.98 -1.50 9.58
CA LEU A 32 7.15 -2.30 8.67
C LEU A 32 6.59 -1.46 7.52
N ARG A 33 6.13 -0.25 7.81
CA ARG A 33 5.63 0.68 6.78
C ARG A 33 6.73 1.05 5.78
N HIS A 34 7.93 1.34 6.26
CA HIS A 34 9.07 1.67 5.41
C HIS A 34 9.49 0.48 4.54
N ALA A 35 9.62 -0.72 5.13
CA ALA A 35 9.96 -1.94 4.41
C ALA A 35 8.95 -2.24 3.30
N LEU A 36 7.64 -2.12 3.57
CA LEU A 36 6.60 -2.32 2.56
C LEU A 36 6.65 -1.28 1.45
N TYR A 37 7.00 -0.02 1.76
CA TYR A 37 7.15 1.02 0.74
C TYR A 37 8.35 0.74 -0.19
N VAL A 38 9.49 0.35 0.38
CA VAL A 38 10.68 -0.02 -0.40
C VAL A 38 10.38 -1.26 -1.25
N ALA A 39 9.76 -2.29 -0.66
CA ALA A 39 9.34 -3.49 -1.37
C ALA A 39 8.37 -3.17 -2.51
N ALA A 40 7.41 -2.27 -2.31
CA ALA A 40 6.50 -1.83 -3.37
C ALA A 40 7.21 -1.15 -4.54
N ASN A 41 8.23 -0.34 -4.26
CA ASN A 41 9.00 0.32 -5.31
C ASN A 41 9.85 -0.66 -6.12
N VAL A 42 10.34 -1.72 -5.51
CA VAL A 42 11.06 -2.80 -6.20
C VAL A 42 10.07 -3.68 -6.96
N ALA A 43 9.02 -4.18 -6.30
CA ALA A 43 8.06 -5.11 -6.86
C ALA A 43 7.40 -4.60 -8.15
N ARG A 44 7.02 -3.31 -8.20
CA ARG A 44 6.45 -2.71 -9.43
C ARG A 44 7.37 -2.76 -10.66
N ARG A 45 8.68 -2.97 -10.48
CA ARG A 45 9.65 -3.02 -11.57
C ARG A 45 9.80 -4.44 -12.13
N PHE A 46 9.53 -5.45 -11.31
CA PHE A 46 9.69 -6.86 -11.67
C PHE A 46 8.38 -7.56 -12.00
N ASP A 47 7.27 -7.10 -11.42
CA ASP A 47 5.94 -7.66 -11.63
C ASP A 47 5.18 -6.82 -12.67
N PRO A 48 4.85 -7.38 -13.86
CA PRO A 48 4.14 -6.66 -14.91
C PRO A 48 2.74 -6.19 -14.52
N GLU A 49 2.02 -6.96 -13.69
CA GLU A 49 0.68 -6.60 -13.19
C GLU A 49 0.77 -5.36 -12.29
N LEU A 50 1.74 -5.34 -11.38
CA LEU A 50 1.98 -4.18 -10.52
C LEU A 50 2.46 -2.96 -11.30
N ASN A 51 3.25 -3.16 -12.36
CA ASN A 51 3.68 -2.08 -13.24
C ASN A 51 2.51 -1.48 -14.03
N ALA A 52 1.67 -2.31 -14.63
CA ALA A 52 0.47 -1.86 -15.34
C ALA A 52 -0.47 -1.08 -14.40
N TYR A 53 -0.67 -1.60 -13.18
CA TYR A 53 -1.45 -0.90 -12.16
C TYR A 53 -0.81 0.43 -11.74
N TYR A 54 0.52 0.47 -11.62
CA TYR A 54 1.27 1.68 -11.31
C TYR A 54 1.05 2.76 -12.38
N LEU A 55 1.23 2.40 -13.66
CA LEU A 55 1.08 3.31 -14.80
C LEU A 55 -0.35 3.86 -14.88
N LYS A 56 -1.36 2.97 -14.83
CA LYS A 56 -2.77 3.37 -14.82
C LYS A 56 -3.06 4.41 -13.71
N LYS A 57 -2.54 4.21 -12.50
CA LYS A 57 -2.75 5.15 -11.40
C LYS A 57 -1.97 6.45 -11.54
N ARG A 58 -0.83 6.45 -12.25
CA ARG A 58 -0.10 7.67 -12.60
C ARG A 58 -0.83 8.47 -13.68
N GLU A 59 -1.46 7.81 -14.64
CA GLU A 59 -2.32 8.43 -15.67
C GLU A 59 -3.57 9.07 -15.06
N GLU A 60 -4.14 8.47 -14.02
CA GLU A 60 -5.22 9.07 -13.20
C GLU A 60 -4.77 10.33 -12.41
N GLY A 61 -3.52 10.78 -12.54
CA GLY A 61 -3.01 11.99 -11.89
C GLY A 61 -2.57 11.80 -10.43
N ARG A 62 -2.50 10.56 -9.92
CA ARG A 62 -2.06 10.30 -8.54
C ARG A 62 -0.55 10.46 -8.41
N ARG A 63 -0.10 10.97 -7.26
CA ARG A 63 1.33 11.18 -6.99
C ARG A 63 2.05 9.83 -6.84
N HIS A 64 3.32 9.80 -7.25
CA HIS A 64 4.15 8.60 -7.16
C HIS A 64 4.09 7.90 -5.80
N ALA A 65 4.26 8.66 -4.71
CA ALA A 65 4.25 8.13 -3.35
C ALA A 65 2.89 7.53 -2.95
N GLU A 66 1.79 8.12 -3.42
CA GLU A 66 0.44 7.60 -3.16
C GLU A 66 0.22 6.25 -3.87
N VAL A 67 0.66 6.15 -5.13
CA VAL A 67 0.58 4.90 -5.89
C VAL A 67 1.43 3.81 -5.24
N LEU A 68 2.64 4.14 -4.76
CA LEU A 68 3.48 3.18 -4.02
C LEU A 68 2.81 2.72 -2.72
N CYS A 69 2.11 3.59 -2.00
CA CYS A 69 1.37 3.18 -0.80
C CYS A 69 0.20 2.24 -1.13
N ILE A 70 -0.47 2.44 -2.27
CA ILE A 70 -1.53 1.53 -2.75
C ILE A 70 -0.93 0.16 -3.11
N ILE A 71 0.21 0.14 -3.81
CA ILE A 71 0.92 -1.10 -4.16
C ILE A 71 1.42 -1.81 -2.89
N ALA A 72 1.98 -1.08 -1.93
CA ALA A 72 2.40 -1.62 -0.63
C ALA A 72 1.23 -2.31 0.10
N ARG A 73 0.02 -1.73 0.02
CA ARG A 73 -1.19 -2.36 0.55
C ARG A 73 -1.54 -3.65 -0.20
N LYS A 74 -1.47 -3.68 -1.53
CA LYS A 74 -1.69 -4.90 -2.33
C LYS A 74 -0.68 -5.99 -1.98
N LEU A 75 0.60 -5.63 -1.85
CA LEU A 75 1.66 -6.55 -1.43
C LEU A 75 1.40 -7.11 -0.04
N LEU A 76 0.97 -6.28 0.91
CA LEU A 76 0.63 -6.73 2.25
C LEU A 76 -0.43 -7.84 2.21
N TYR A 77 -1.49 -7.69 1.41
CA TYR A 77 -2.50 -8.73 1.23
C TYR A 77 -1.92 -10.01 0.61
N ARG A 78 -1.06 -9.90 -0.41
CA ARG A 78 -0.39 -11.06 -1.04
C ARG A 78 0.48 -11.81 -0.02
N ILE A 79 1.31 -11.09 0.73
CA ILE A 79 2.17 -11.66 1.79
C ILE A 79 1.32 -12.36 2.86
N HIS A 80 0.23 -11.75 3.30
CA HIS A 80 -0.68 -12.36 4.27
C HIS A 80 -1.29 -13.67 3.78
N ALA A 81 -1.75 -13.70 2.53
CA ALA A 81 -2.36 -14.87 1.95
C ALA A 81 -1.35 -16.02 1.89
N VAL A 82 -0.14 -15.74 1.42
CA VAL A 82 1.00 -16.68 1.40
C VAL A 82 1.32 -17.21 2.80
N LEU A 83 1.46 -16.32 3.79
CA LEU A 83 1.77 -16.72 5.17
C LEU A 83 0.66 -17.55 5.82
N ARG A 84 -0.61 -17.19 5.57
CA ARG A 84 -1.77 -17.87 6.14
C ARG A 84 -1.99 -19.24 5.51
N GLU A 85 -1.83 -19.35 4.20
CA GLU A 85 -2.08 -20.58 3.43
C GLU A 85 -0.83 -21.47 3.32
N ARG A 86 0.33 -21.01 3.82
CA ARG A 86 1.64 -21.69 3.73
C ARG A 86 1.97 -22.21 2.34
N ARG A 87 1.49 -21.52 1.30
CA ARG A 87 1.71 -21.89 -0.10
C ARG A 87 2.83 -21.04 -0.70
N PRO A 88 3.64 -21.59 -1.62
CA PRO A 88 4.62 -20.79 -2.34
C PRO A 88 3.92 -19.67 -3.13
N TYR A 89 4.55 -18.50 -3.17
CA TYR A 89 4.07 -17.39 -3.99
C TYR A 89 4.24 -17.75 -5.46
N VAL A 90 3.12 -17.81 -6.20
CA VAL A 90 3.13 -17.95 -7.65
C VAL A 90 2.97 -16.55 -8.23
N ALA A 91 4.01 -16.05 -8.89
CA ALA A 91 3.91 -14.81 -9.67
C ALA A 91 3.00 -15.09 -10.88
N VAL A 92 1.98 -14.26 -11.06
CA VAL A 92 1.05 -14.32 -12.20
C VAL A 92 1.49 -13.31 -13.24
#